data_AF-A0AAV6P549-F1
#
_entry.id   AF-A0AAV6P549-F1
#
_cell.length_a   1.000
_cell.length_b   1.000
_cell.length_c   1.000
_cell.angle_alpha   90.00
_cell.angle_beta   90.00
_cell.angle_gamma   90.00
#
_symmetry.space_group_name_H-M   'P 1'
#
loop_
_entity.id
_entity.type
_entity.pdbx_description
1 polymer ?
#
loop_
_entity_poly.entity_id
_entity_poly.type
_entity_poly.pdbx_seq_one_letter_code
_entity_poly.pdbx_strand_id
1 'polypeptide(L)'
;MGVAEEPILSRLERLDNMLRRLEEIRGCGKSPKSSCASTPSSGTLTSDYQTSSVDLSPKTLEKHCRPINHVVKVTELRGSLVERMDNIEDRVLKLCLQIEGEIEREKEMIMVEKDKKPKKSFKQLIQLCATGQGIRRHPSRS
;
A
#
# COMPACT_ATOMS: atom_id res chain seq x y z
N MET A 1 12.02 -13.19 19.41
CA MET A 1 10.94 -13.72 18.55
C MET A 1 10.32 -12.51 17.86
N GLY A 2 10.63 -12.32 16.57
CA GLY A 2 10.22 -11.11 15.84
C GLY A 2 8.70 -11.08 15.66
N VAL A 3 8.08 -9.94 15.97
CA VAL A 3 6.66 -9.72 15.69
C VAL A 3 6.54 -9.69 14.16
N ALA A 4 6.01 -10.74 13.57
CA ALA A 4 5.68 -10.75 12.14
C ALA A 4 4.57 -9.72 11.95
N GLU A 5 4.91 -8.53 11.44
CA GLU A 5 3.92 -7.52 11.12
C GLU A 5 2.99 -8.07 10.03
N GLU A 6 1.70 -7.91 10.28
CA GLU A 6 0.65 -8.33 9.36
C GLU A 6 0.78 -7.56 8.03
N PRO A 7 0.63 -8.23 6.87
CA PRO A 7 0.71 -7.59 5.57
C PRO A 7 -0.19 -6.36 5.48
N ILE A 8 0.29 -5.30 4.82
CA ILE A 8 -0.43 -4.01 4.71
C ILE A 8 -1.83 -4.19 4.14
N LEU A 9 -2.01 -5.11 3.19
CA LEU A 9 -3.32 -5.42 2.59
C LEU A 9 -4.31 -5.97 3.62
N SER A 10 -3.90 -6.89 4.49
CA SER A 10 -4.74 -7.45 5.55
C SER A 10 -5.12 -6.38 6.59
N ARG A 11 -4.23 -5.42 6.84
CA ARG A 11 -4.53 -4.27 7.71
C ARG A 11 -5.57 -3.33 7.10
N LEU A 12 -5.50 -3.08 5.79
CA LEU A 12 -6.48 -2.27 5.05
C LEU A 12 -7.84 -2.95 4.97
N GLU A 13 -7.86 -4.25 4.66
CA GLU A 13 -9.09 -5.05 4.63
C GLU A 13 -9.79 -5.07 5.99
N ARG A 14 -9.03 -5.16 7.09
CA ARG A 14 -9.60 -5.06 8.44
C ARG A 14 -10.21 -3.67 8.70
N LEU A 15 -9.57 -2.60 8.25
CA LEU A 15 -10.09 -1.23 8.40
C LEU A 15 -11.39 -1.04 7.62
N ASP A 16 -11.45 -1.51 6.36
CA ASP A 16 -12.66 -1.45 5.52
C ASP A 16 -13.84 -2.17 6.18
N ASN A 17 -13.61 -3.39 6.69
CA ASN A 17 -14.63 -4.16 7.39
C ASN A 17 -15.13 -3.47 8.68
N MET A 18 -14.26 -2.77 9.42
CA MET A 18 -14.67 -2.02 10.61
C MET A 18 -15.49 -0.77 10.26
N LEU A 19 -15.10 -0.04 9.20
CA LEU A 19 -15.84 1.14 8.75
C LEU A 19 -17.26 0.76 8.30
N ARG A 20 -17.39 -0.31 7.52
CA ARG A 20 -18.68 -0.85 7.09
C ARG A 20 -19.62 -1.12 8.26
N ARG A 21 -19.15 -1.81 9.30
CA ARG A 21 -19.94 -2.11 10.51
C ARG A 21 -20.34 -0.84 11.27
N LEU A 22 -19.45 0.16 11.34
CA LEU A 22 -19.75 1.42 12.01
C LEU A 22 -20.77 2.26 11.24
N GLU A 23 -20.80 2.16 9.92
CA GLU A 23 -21.83 2.78 9.08
C GLU A 23 -23.18 2.05 9.22
N GLU A 24 -23.18 0.72 9.26
CA GLU A 24 -24.38 -0.09 9.52
C GLU A 24 -25.05 0.27 10.85
N ILE A 25 -24.27 0.42 11.93
CA ILE A 25 -24.78 0.80 13.26
C ILE A 25 -25.32 2.23 13.27
N ARG A 26 -24.69 3.14 12.51
CA ARG A 26 -25.09 4.55 12.38
C ARG A 26 -26.39 4.72 11.59
N GLY A 27 -26.63 3.85 10.60
CA GLY A 27 -27.89 3.78 9.84
C GLY A 27 -29.08 3.24 10.67
N CYS A 28 -28.82 2.58 11.80
CA CYS A 28 -29.83 2.01 12.68
C CYS A 28 -30.39 3.04 13.71
N GLY A 29 -30.44 4.32 13.35
CA GLY A 29 -30.98 5.42 14.16
C GLY A 29 -32.49 5.37 14.45
N LYS A 30 -33.16 4.25 14.15
CA LYS A 30 -34.54 3.99 14.60
C LYS A 30 -34.48 2.93 15.69
N SER A 31 -34.43 3.41 16.93
CA SER A 31 -34.62 2.65 18.16
C SER A 31 -35.51 1.41 17.96
N PRO A 32 -34.98 0.18 18.14
CA PRO A 32 -35.79 -0.90 18.65
C PRO A 32 -35.91 -0.61 20.15
N LYS A 33 -37.13 -0.30 20.60
CA LYS A 33 -37.50 -0.49 22.01
C LYS A 33 -37.01 -1.89 22.40
N SER A 34 -36.00 -1.97 23.27
CA SER A 34 -35.62 -3.23 23.91
C SER A 34 -36.71 -3.58 24.92
N SER A 35 -37.79 -4.18 24.46
CA SER A 35 -38.62 -5.00 25.32
C SER A 35 -37.85 -6.29 25.53
N CYS A 36 -37.20 -6.39 26.69
CA CYS A 36 -36.78 -7.67 27.25
C CYS A 36 -38.02 -8.56 27.40
N ALA A 37 -38.29 -9.40 26.40
CA ALA A 37 -39.18 -10.54 26.53
C ALA A 37 -38.31 -11.79 26.44
N SER A 38 -37.72 -12.15 27.59
CA SER A 38 -37.10 -13.46 27.77
C SER A 38 -38.19 -14.51 27.63
N THR A 39 -38.18 -15.28 26.54
CA THR A 39 -38.99 -16.49 26.45
C THR A 39 -38.36 -17.57 27.34
N PRO A 40 -39.10 -18.15 28.31
CA PRO A 40 -38.60 -19.29 29.05
C PRO A 40 -38.57 -20.49 28.10
N SER A 41 -37.37 -20.99 27.82
CA SER A 41 -37.16 -22.28 27.19
C SER A 41 -37.69 -23.37 28.13
N SER A 42 -38.76 -24.04 27.73
CA SER A 42 -39.22 -25.28 28.35
C SER A 42 -39.88 -26.17 27.30
N GLY A 43 -39.28 -27.33 27.05
CA GLY A 43 -40.00 -28.51 26.58
C GLY A 43 -39.58 -29.09 25.23
N THR A 44 -38.83 -30.19 25.31
CA THR A 44 -39.02 -31.44 24.54
C THR A 44 -38.25 -31.64 23.21
N LEU A 45 -37.18 -32.46 23.34
CA LEU A 45 -36.69 -33.55 22.46
C LEU A 45 -37.11 -33.59 20.98
N THR A 46 -36.13 -33.63 20.05
CA THR A 46 -35.70 -34.84 19.31
C THR A 46 -34.56 -34.56 18.31
N SER A 47 -33.62 -35.50 18.23
CA SER A 47 -32.77 -35.90 17.07
C SER A 47 -31.75 -34.93 16.44
N ASP A 48 -30.48 -35.28 16.66
CA ASP A 48 -29.47 -35.59 15.63
C ASP A 48 -29.00 -34.52 14.65
N TYR A 49 -28.37 -33.43 15.13
CA TYR A 49 -27.33 -32.75 14.34
C TYR A 49 -26.22 -32.22 15.25
N GLN A 50 -25.24 -33.07 15.51
CA GLN A 50 -23.95 -32.67 16.07
C GLN A 50 -23.17 -31.90 15.01
N THR A 51 -23.47 -30.60 14.89
CA THR A 51 -22.54 -29.64 14.29
C THR A 51 -22.02 -28.80 15.44
N SER A 52 -20.72 -28.94 15.71
CA SER A 52 -20.00 -28.14 16.69
C SER A 52 -20.18 -26.66 16.33
N SER A 53 -21.08 -25.97 17.03
CA SER A 53 -21.04 -24.53 17.10
C SER A 53 -19.81 -24.20 17.92
N VAL A 54 -18.68 -24.06 17.23
CA VAL A 54 -17.54 -23.35 17.78
C VAL A 54 -18.08 -21.97 18.11
N ASP A 55 -18.19 -21.70 19.40
CA ASP A 55 -18.54 -20.40 19.94
C ASP A 55 -17.43 -19.42 19.56
N LEU A 56 -17.54 -18.87 18.35
CA LEU A 56 -16.67 -17.82 17.82
C LEU A 56 -17.06 -16.44 18.38
N SER A 57 -17.90 -16.39 19.41
CA SER A 57 -18.18 -15.15 20.12
C SER A 57 -16.97 -14.84 21.01
N PRO A 58 -16.23 -13.74 20.78
CA PRO A 58 -15.15 -13.36 21.68
C PRO A 58 -15.77 -13.01 23.02
N LYS A 59 -15.80 -13.97 23.95
CA LYS A 59 -16.39 -13.89 25.30
C LYS A 59 -15.82 -12.78 26.20
N THR A 60 -14.89 -11.95 25.71
CA THR A 60 -14.24 -10.88 26.49
C THR A 60 -13.76 -9.70 25.61
N LEU A 61 -14.61 -9.12 24.75
CA LEU A 61 -14.25 -7.83 24.12
C LEU A 61 -14.08 -6.70 25.17
N GLU A 62 -14.67 -6.87 26.35
CA GLU A 62 -14.75 -5.85 27.39
C GLU A 62 -13.42 -5.56 28.11
N LYS A 63 -12.40 -6.43 28.01
CA LYS A 63 -11.16 -6.33 28.82
C LYS A 63 -9.94 -5.72 28.11
N HIS A 64 -10.05 -5.36 26.84
CA HIS A 64 -8.90 -4.84 26.07
C HIS A 64 -9.09 -3.43 25.50
N CYS A 65 -10.23 -2.81 25.77
CA CYS A 65 -10.47 -1.43 25.36
C CYS A 65 -9.81 -0.45 26.36
N ARG A 66 -9.11 0.55 25.84
CA ARG A 66 -8.65 1.68 26.67
C ARG A 66 -9.87 2.50 27.11
N PRO A 67 -9.84 3.11 28.32
CA PRO A 67 -10.93 3.97 28.77
C PRO A 67 -11.27 5.06 27.75
N ILE A 68 -12.56 5.34 27.55
CA ILE A 68 -13.02 6.28 26.50
C ILE A 68 -12.39 7.67 26.63
N ASN A 69 -12.21 8.17 27.85
CA ASN A 69 -11.56 9.47 28.11
C ASN A 69 -10.11 9.51 27.59
N HIS A 70 -9.39 8.39 27.63
CA HIS A 70 -8.05 8.31 27.08
C HIS A 70 -8.08 8.34 25.55
N VAL A 71 -9.05 7.67 24.93
CA VAL A 71 -9.22 7.69 23.47
C VAL A 71 -9.58 9.09 22.98
N VAL A 72 -10.48 9.79 23.67
CA VAL A 72 -10.85 11.18 23.35
C VAL A 72 -9.62 12.10 23.41
N LYS A 73 -8.86 12.09 24.51
CA LYS A 73 -7.63 12.90 24.64
C LYS A 73 -6.62 12.60 23.53
N VAL A 74 -6.42 11.34 23.18
CA VAL A 74 -5.51 10.95 22.09
C VAL A 74 -5.99 11.49 20.75
N THR A 75 -7.31 11.47 20.52
CA THR A 75 -7.92 11.93 19.28
C THR A 75 -7.84 13.45 19.16
N GLU A 76 -8.05 14.19 20.25
CA GLU A 76 -7.87 15.65 20.30
C GLU A 76 -6.41 16.04 20.00
N LEU A 77 -5.44 15.26 20.47
CA LEU A 77 -4.02 15.54 20.30
C LEU A 77 -3.46 15.12 18.93
N ARG A 78 -3.91 13.98 18.41
CA ARG A 78 -3.37 13.36 17.19
C ARG A 78 -4.25 13.53 15.96
N GLY A 79 -5.43 14.11 16.13
CA GLY A 79 -6.47 14.14 15.13
C GLY A 79 -7.25 12.82 15.05
N SER A 80 -8.39 12.90 14.36
CA SER A 80 -9.24 11.74 14.08
C SER A 80 -8.51 10.69 13.22
N LEU A 81 -8.99 9.45 13.24
CA LEU A 81 -8.47 8.43 12.31
C LEU A 81 -8.60 8.89 10.85
N VAL A 82 -9.71 9.57 10.52
CA VAL A 82 -9.99 10.08 9.17
C VAL A 82 -8.95 11.11 8.77
N GLU A 83 -8.66 12.11 9.60
CA GLU A 83 -7.63 13.13 9.33
C GLU A 83 -6.25 12.52 9.12
N ARG A 84 -5.90 11.48 9.90
CA ARG A 84 -4.62 10.79 9.74
C ARG A 84 -4.57 9.96 8.46
N MET A 85 -5.69 9.39 8.02
CA MET A 85 -5.78 8.68 6.74
C MET A 85 -5.66 9.65 5.57
N ASP A 86 -6.38 10.77 5.60
CA ASP A 86 -6.31 11.83 4.59
C ASP A 86 -4.88 12.35 4.40
N ASN A 87 -4.15 12.61 5.49
CA ASN A 87 -2.73 13.00 5.43
C ASN A 87 -1.83 11.90 4.83
N ILE A 88 -2.09 10.62 5.14
CA ILE A 88 -1.35 9.51 4.54
C ILE A 88 -1.63 9.45 3.04
N GLU A 89 -2.88 9.62 2.61
CA GLU A 89 -3.27 9.64 1.19
C GLU A 89 -2.57 10.77 0.43
N ASP A 90 -2.55 12.01 0.96
CA ASP A 90 -1.81 13.12 0.35
C ASP A 90 -0.31 12.83 0.21
N ARG A 91 0.30 12.27 1.25
CA ARG A 91 1.73 11.94 1.24
C ARG A 91 2.07 10.83 0.24
N VAL A 92 1.21 9.83 0.13
CA VAL A 92 1.36 8.74 -0.85
C VAL A 92 1.18 9.30 -2.26
N LEU A 93 0.16 10.12 -2.51
CA LEU A 93 -0.05 10.77 -3.81
C LEU A 93 1.17 11.59 -4.24
N LYS A 94 1.72 12.40 -3.33
CA LYS A 94 2.91 13.21 -3.58
C LYS A 94 4.13 12.36 -3.93
N LEU A 95 4.32 11.22 -3.25
CA LEU A 95 5.40 10.29 -3.54
C LEU A 95 5.21 9.61 -4.91
N CYS A 96 3.99 9.19 -5.24
CA CYS A 96 3.68 8.63 -6.56
C CYS A 96 4.02 9.59 -7.69
N LEU A 97 3.60 10.86 -7.58
CA LEU A 97 3.91 11.90 -8.56
C LEU A 97 5.42 12.16 -8.70
N GLN A 98 6.18 12.10 -7.59
CA GLN A 98 7.63 12.24 -7.63
C GLN A 98 8.30 11.08 -8.38
N ILE A 99 7.90 9.85 -8.06
CA ILE A 99 8.44 8.64 -8.71
C ILE A 99 8.10 8.63 -10.20
N GLU A 100 6.86 8.93 -10.57
CA GLU A 100 6.45 9.04 -11.98
C GLU A 100 7.28 10.07 -12.73
N GLY A 101 7.51 11.25 -12.14
CA GLY A 101 8.37 12.28 -12.72
C GLY A 101 9.85 11.92 -12.79
N GLU A 102 10.37 11.09 -11.87
CA GLU A 102 11.73 10.54 -11.95
C GLU A 102 11.86 9.51 -13.08
N ILE A 103 10.90 8.59 -13.19
CA ILE A 103 10.85 7.58 -14.25
C ILE A 103 10.79 8.26 -15.63
N GLU A 104 9.97 9.31 -15.77
CA GLU A 104 9.86 10.01 -17.06
C GLU A 104 11.16 10.72 -17.43
N ARG A 105 11.82 11.39 -16.48
CA ARG A 105 13.13 12.01 -16.69
C ARG A 105 14.21 10.98 -17.04
N GLU A 106 14.19 9.81 -16.41
CA GLU A 106 15.13 8.73 -16.71
C GLU A 106 14.91 8.20 -18.15
N LYS A 107 13.66 8.00 -18.56
CA LYS A 107 13.33 7.61 -19.95
C LYS A 107 13.82 8.65 -20.96
N GLU A 108 13.61 9.94 -20.69
CA GLU A 108 14.09 11.02 -21.56
C GLU A 108 15.63 10.97 -21.71
N MET A 109 16.37 10.79 -20.60
CA MET A 109 17.82 10.65 -20.65
C MET A 109 18.26 9.44 -21.50
N ILE A 110 17.60 8.30 -21.34
CA ILE A 110 17.90 7.08 -22.11
C ILE A 110 17.60 7.27 -23.60
N MET A 111 16.51 7.96 -23.96
CA MET A 111 16.18 8.26 -25.35
C MET A 111 17.22 9.19 -25.99
N VAL A 112 17.62 10.26 -25.29
CA VAL A 112 18.67 11.18 -25.75
C VAL A 112 20.00 10.46 -25.94
N GLU A 113 20.33 9.48 -25.09
CA GLU A 113 21.56 8.71 -25.22
C GLU A 113 21.52 7.73 -26.41
N LYS A 114 20.38 7.09 -26.67
CA LYS A 114 20.18 6.20 -27.83
C LYS A 114 20.21 6.93 -29.17
N ASP A 115 19.81 8.20 -29.21
CA ASP A 115 19.83 9.02 -30.44
C ASP A 115 21.23 9.56 -30.80
N LYS A 116 22.24 9.36 -29.93
CA LYS A 116 23.64 9.66 -30.26
C LYS A 116 24.14 8.67 -31.30
N LYS A 117 24.06 9.05 -32.58
CA LYS A 117 24.60 8.26 -33.71
C LYS A 117 26.07 7.89 -33.45
N PRO A 118 26.49 6.64 -33.73
CA PRO A 118 27.88 6.26 -33.62
C PRO A 118 28.72 7.15 -34.55
N LYS A 119 29.72 7.84 -33.98
CA LYS A 119 30.60 8.74 -34.72
C LYS A 119 31.25 7.95 -35.86
N LYS A 120 30.98 8.36 -37.11
CA LYS A 120 31.44 7.73 -38.36
C LYS A 120 32.98 7.63 -38.48
N SER A 121 33.73 8.16 -37.52
CA SER A 121 35.20 8.16 -37.48
C SER A 121 35.82 6.84 -37.04
N PHE A 122 35.14 6.00 -36.26
CA PHE A 122 35.76 4.77 -35.73
C PHE A 122 36.00 3.72 -36.82
N LYS A 123 35.07 3.57 -37.77
CA LYS A 123 35.26 2.70 -38.95
C LYS A 123 36.41 3.20 -39.84
N GLN A 124 36.53 4.51 -40.05
CA GLN A 124 37.63 5.09 -40.83
C GLN A 124 38.98 4.90 -40.13
N LEU A 125 39.03 5.02 -38.80
CA LEU A 125 40.24 4.80 -38.02
C LEU A 125 40.69 3.33 -38.08
N ILE A 126 39.78 2.37 -37.91
CA ILE A 126 40.09 0.94 -38.08
C ILE A 126 40.54 0.64 -39.51
N GLN A 127 39.90 1.25 -40.50
CA GLN A 127 40.25 1.05 -41.90
C GLN A 127 41.65 1.59 -42.21
N LEU A 128 42.06 2.73 -41.65
CA LEU A 128 43.43 3.26 -41.77
C LEU A 128 44.47 2.33 -41.13
N CYS A 129 44.17 1.74 -39.96
CA CYS A 129 45.06 0.78 -39.32
C CYS A 129 45.18 -0.55 -40.09
N ALA A 130 44.06 -1.06 -40.63
CA ALA A 130 44.03 -2.32 -41.38
C ALA A 130 44.63 -2.20 -42.78
N THR A 131 44.55 -1.02 -43.41
CA THR A 131 45.13 -0.77 -44.74
C THR A 131 46.60 -0.35 -44.69
N GLY A 132 47.18 -0.15 -43.50
CA GLY A 132 48.61 0.13 -43.33
C GLY A 132 49.10 1.42 -44.01
N GLN A 133 48.20 2.31 -44.43
CA GLN A 133 48.56 3.59 -45.04
C GLN A 133 48.89 4.61 -43.94
N GLY A 134 50.02 4.38 -43.27
CA GLY A 134 50.70 5.43 -42.52
C GLY A 134 51.10 6.55 -43.48
N ILE A 135 50.79 7.79 -43.10
CA ILE A 135 51.18 9.03 -43.78
C ILE A 135 52.66 8.93 -44.15
N ARG A 136 52.98 8.72 -45.44
CA ARG A 136 54.35 8.77 -45.94
C ARG A 136 54.86 10.18 -45.65
N ARG A 137 55.77 10.31 -44.69
CA ARG A 137 56.53 11.54 -44.49
C ARG A 137 57.28 11.82 -45.79
N HIS A 138 57.00 12.98 -46.37
CA HIS A 138 57.71 13.51 -47.52
C HIS A 138 59.18 13.69 -47.15
N PRO A 139 60.16 13.19 -47.92
CA PRO A 139 61.54 13.58 -47.71
C PRO A 139 61.68 15.02 -48.15
N SER A 140 62.07 15.89 -47.21
CA SER A 140 62.58 17.22 -47.47
C SER A 140 63.89 17.08 -48.26
N ARG A 141 63.86 17.53 -49.52
CA ARG A 141 65.06 17.80 -50.32
C ARG A 141 65.67 19.11 -49.84
N SER A 142 66.87 19.07 -49.28
CA SER A 142 67.98 20.03 -49.47
C SER A 142 69.23 19.44 -48.82
#